data_AF-A0A381UYD5-F1
#
_entry.id   AF-A0A381UYD5-F1
#
_cell.length_a   1.000
_cell.length_b   1.000
_cell.length_c   1.000
_cell.angle_alpha   90.00
_cell.angle_beta   90.00
_cell.angle_gamma   90.00
#
_symmetry.space_group_name_H-M   'P 1'
#
loop_
_entity.id
_entity.type
_entity.pdbx_description
1 polymer ?
#
loop_
_entity_poly.entity_id
_entity_poly.type
_entity_poly.pdbx_seq_one_letter_code
_entity_poly.pdbx_strand_id
1 'polypeptide(L)'
;MNSVVNSARYPIHDLESQVVLDLVASARSNLTTFGACHFSQFLSTAGLSDCLKEAMSLESQAHPSNNEYTPYYQEPDDDYPTGHPRNSTVRFAVRYVSRKLIPQDSPLKMLFEGDELLAFLRNLLPNEPLYRYSDDRGSLN
;
A
#
# COMPACT_ATOMS: atom_id res chain seq x y z
N MET A 1 -5.87 11.92 -11.15
CA MET A 1 -4.54 11.62 -10.58
C MET A 1 -3.80 12.86 -10.09
N ASN A 2 -3.63 13.91 -10.90
CA ASN A 2 -2.85 15.11 -10.54
C ASN A 2 -3.33 15.90 -9.31
N SER A 3 -4.60 15.79 -8.92
CA SER A 3 -5.10 16.37 -7.66
C SER A 3 -4.74 15.53 -6.43
N VAL A 4 -4.48 14.23 -6.60
CA VAL A 4 -4.24 13.25 -5.53
C VAL A 4 -2.74 13.06 -5.29
N VAL A 5 -1.95 12.91 -6.36
CA VAL A 5 -0.50 12.73 -6.31
C VAL A 5 0.21 14.08 -6.34
N ASN A 6 1.33 14.19 -5.64
CA ASN A 6 2.23 15.33 -5.70
C ASN A 6 3.04 15.31 -7.00
N SER A 7 2.41 15.69 -8.12
CA SER A 7 3.02 15.61 -9.46
C SER A 7 4.25 16.50 -9.64
N ALA A 8 4.46 17.51 -8.78
CA ALA A 8 5.68 18.32 -8.80
C ALA A 8 6.92 17.53 -8.35
N ARG A 9 6.74 16.57 -7.44
CA ARG A 9 7.81 15.71 -6.93
C ARG A 9 7.80 14.31 -7.58
N TYR A 10 6.63 13.85 -7.97
CA TYR A 10 6.38 12.53 -8.53
C TYR A 10 5.58 12.66 -9.84
N PRO A 11 6.19 13.10 -10.94
CA PRO A 11 5.51 13.23 -12.23
C PRO A 11 5.30 11.86 -12.90
N ILE A 12 4.61 10.94 -12.22
CA ILE A 12 4.43 9.53 -12.62
C ILE A 12 3.62 9.35 -13.93
N HIS A 13 3.05 10.42 -14.47
CA HIS A 13 2.43 10.46 -15.79
C HIS A 13 3.46 10.59 -16.93
N ASP A 14 4.67 11.05 -16.62
CA ASP A 14 5.79 11.20 -17.56
C ASP A 14 6.96 10.30 -17.12
N LEU A 15 6.88 9.03 -17.51
CA LEU A 15 7.84 7.99 -17.13
C LEU A 15 9.23 8.20 -17.75
N GLU A 16 9.32 8.99 -18.82
CA GLU A 16 10.58 9.30 -19.52
C GLU A 16 11.27 10.54 -18.95
N SER A 17 10.61 11.26 -18.02
CA SER A 17 11.23 12.40 -17.35
C SER A 17 12.46 11.98 -16.53
N GLN A 18 13.51 12.80 -16.55
CA GLN A 18 14.71 12.52 -15.76
C GLN A 18 14.40 12.36 -14.26
N VAL A 19 13.41 13.11 -13.75
CA VAL A 19 12.95 13.00 -12.37
C VAL A 19 12.42 11.60 -12.06
N VAL A 20 11.59 11.02 -12.94
CA VAL A 20 11.08 9.66 -12.73
C VAL A 20 12.19 8.62 -12.88
N LEU A 21 13.08 8.76 -13.87
CA LEU A 21 14.21 7.85 -14.05
C LEU A 21 15.10 7.79 -12.81
N ASP A 22 15.43 8.95 -12.22
CA ASP A 22 16.23 9.03 -11.00
C ASP A 22 15.51 8.42 -9.78
N LEU A 23 14.19 8.66 -9.66
CA LEU A 23 13.36 8.06 -8.63
C LEU A 23 13.32 6.53 -8.74
N VAL A 24 13.14 6.00 -9.95
CA VAL A 24 13.13 4.56 -10.21
C VAL A 24 14.48 3.93 -9.86
N ALA A 25 15.59 4.55 -10.28
CA ALA A 25 16.93 4.06 -9.96
C ALA A 25 17.19 4.02 -8.44
N SER A 26 16.83 5.09 -7.72
CA SER A 26 16.94 5.17 -6.27
C SER A 26 16.06 4.13 -5.56
N ALA A 27 14.80 4.01 -5.98
CA ALA A 27 13.87 3.04 -5.41
C ALA A 27 14.33 1.60 -5.64
N ARG A 28 14.84 1.26 -6.82
CA ARG A 28 15.42 -0.07 -7.11
C ARG A 28 16.63 -0.38 -6.22
N SER A 29 17.51 0.60 -6.02
CA SER A 29 18.65 0.45 -5.09
C SER A 29 18.18 0.18 -3.66
N ASN A 30 17.18 0.92 -3.18
CA ASN A 30 16.60 0.73 -1.85
C ASN A 30 15.89 -0.62 -1.71
N LEU A 31 15.11 -1.04 -2.72
CA LEU A 31 14.48 -2.36 -2.74
C LEU A 31 15.52 -3.49 -2.69
N THR A 32 16.64 -3.35 -3.41
CA THR A 32 17.73 -4.33 -3.41
C THR A 32 18.43 -4.40 -2.05
N THR A 33 18.65 -3.25 -1.42
CA THR A 33 19.44 -3.15 -0.18
C THR A 33 18.62 -3.46 1.08
N PHE A 34 17.37 -2.97 1.12
CA PHE A 34 16.54 -2.98 2.33
C PHE A 34 15.25 -3.78 2.18
N GLY A 35 14.92 -4.27 0.98
CA GLY A 35 13.63 -4.90 0.68
C GLY A 35 12.46 -3.91 0.64
N ALA A 36 12.71 -2.61 0.74
CA ALA A 36 11.69 -1.57 0.78
C ALA A 36 12.21 -0.23 0.22
N CYS A 37 11.30 0.61 -0.24
CA CYS A 37 11.58 2.01 -0.60
C CYS A 37 10.46 2.91 -0.09
N HIS A 38 10.78 4.19 0.15
CA HIS A 38 9.84 5.14 0.74
C HIS A 38 9.69 6.40 -0.14
N PHE A 39 8.46 6.69 -0.54
CA PHE A 39 8.09 7.88 -1.30
C PHE A 39 7.44 8.91 -0.37
N SER A 40 8.25 9.71 0.31
CA SER A 40 7.75 10.71 1.24
C SER A 40 6.94 11.80 0.52
N GLN A 41 5.78 12.18 1.07
CA GLN A 41 4.89 13.19 0.48
C GLN A 41 4.46 12.84 -0.96
N PHE A 42 4.24 11.54 -1.22
CA PHE A 42 3.76 11.06 -2.50
C PHE A 42 2.38 11.62 -2.85
N LEU A 43 1.48 11.67 -1.86
CA LEU A 43 0.20 12.38 -2.01
C LEU A 43 0.42 13.89 -1.96
N SER A 44 -0.37 14.62 -2.75
CA SER A 44 -0.49 16.07 -2.59
C SER A 44 -1.13 16.39 -1.24
N THR A 45 -0.97 17.61 -0.74
CA THR A 45 -1.63 18.05 0.50
C THR A 45 -3.16 17.92 0.42
N ALA A 46 -3.74 18.24 -0.74
CA ALA A 46 -5.17 18.10 -0.98
C ALA A 46 -5.59 16.62 -1.00
N GLY A 47 -4.87 15.78 -1.76
CA GLY A 47 -5.13 14.35 -1.85
C GLY A 47 -5.04 13.65 -0.49
N LEU A 48 -4.03 13.98 0.32
CA LEU A 48 -3.90 13.45 1.67
C LEU A 48 -5.08 13.88 2.56
N SER A 49 -5.47 15.16 2.49
CA SER A 49 -6.62 15.69 3.24
C SER A 49 -7.92 14.97 2.87
N ASP A 50 -8.15 14.71 1.58
CA ASP A 50 -9.36 14.05 1.11
C ASP A 50 -9.38 12.56 1.46
N CYS A 51 -8.23 11.85 1.35
CA CYS A 51 -8.09 10.48 1.85
C CYS A 51 -8.39 10.40 3.36
N LEU A 52 -7.92 11.37 4.15
CA LEU A 52 -8.17 11.40 5.59
C LEU A 52 -9.66 11.62 5.91
N LYS A 53 -10.31 12.57 5.23
CA LYS A 53 -11.76 12.81 5.40
C LYS A 53 -12.56 11.55 5.07
N GLU A 54 -12.21 10.87 3.98
CA GLU A 54 -12.83 9.59 3.59
C GLU A 54 -12.62 8.51 4.66
N ALA A 55 -11.38 8.33 5.14
CA ALA A 55 -11.09 7.34 6.17
C ALA A 55 -11.90 7.60 7.46
N MET A 56 -12.01 8.86 7.89
CA MET A 56 -12.80 9.25 9.07
C MET A 56 -14.29 9.02 8.87
N SER A 57 -14.84 9.28 7.69
CA SER A 57 -16.28 9.07 7.41
C SER A 57 -16.67 7.58 7.40
N LEU A 58 -15.72 6.71 7.07
CA LEU A 58 -15.91 5.25 7.01
C LEU A 58 -15.57 4.54 8.34
N GLU A 59 -14.96 5.24 9.31
CA GLU A 59 -14.48 4.64 10.56
C GLU A 59 -15.57 3.89 11.33
N SER A 60 -16.78 4.45 11.42
CA SER A 60 -17.91 3.82 12.12
C SER A 60 -18.37 2.50 11.49
N GLN A 61 -18.09 2.31 10.20
CA GLN A 61 -18.42 1.12 9.43
C GLN A 61 -17.26 0.12 9.35
N ALA A 62 -16.10 0.44 9.92
CA ALA A 62 -14.93 -0.42 9.90
C ALA A 62 -15.13 -1.66 10.79
N HIS A 63 -14.88 -2.83 10.22
CA HIS A 63 -15.00 -4.13 10.89
C HIS A 63 -13.79 -4.38 11.78
N PRO A 64 -13.97 -4.59 13.10
CA PRO A 64 -12.85 -4.85 14.01
C PRO A 64 -12.30 -6.26 13.83
N SER A 65 -10.98 -6.39 13.94
CA SER A 65 -10.24 -7.64 14.02
C SER A 65 -9.27 -7.51 15.19
N ASN A 66 -9.33 -8.44 16.13
CA ASN A 66 -8.44 -8.46 17.28
C ASN A 66 -8.07 -9.91 17.55
N ASN A 67 -6.92 -10.30 17.03
CA ASN A 67 -6.49 -11.68 17.04
C ASN A 67 -5.01 -11.76 17.46
N GLU A 68 -4.59 -12.97 17.76
CA GLU A 68 -3.22 -13.28 18.11
C GLU A 68 -2.74 -14.40 17.21
N TYR A 69 -1.65 -14.15 16.48
CA TYR A 69 -1.07 -15.13 15.57
C TYR A 69 0.43 -15.05 15.60
N THR A 70 1.07 -16.11 15.09
CA THR A 70 2.48 -16.11 14.74
C THR A 70 2.70 -15.29 13.45
N PRO A 71 3.95 -14.90 13.11
CA PRO A 71 4.28 -14.27 11.84
C PRO A 71 3.86 -15.07 10.59
N TYR A 72 3.50 -16.34 10.76
CA TYR A 72 3.05 -17.25 9.71
C TYR A 72 1.52 -17.40 9.64
N TYR A 73 0.77 -16.59 10.41
CA TYR A 73 -0.70 -16.66 10.50
C TYR A 73 -1.21 -18.05 10.89
N GLN A 74 -0.46 -18.74 11.76
CA GLN A 74 -0.79 -20.06 12.30
C GLN A 74 -0.74 -20.05 13.83
N GLU A 75 -1.41 -21.02 14.44
CA GLU A 75 -1.25 -21.30 15.87
C GLU A 75 0.19 -21.73 16.19
N PRO A 76 0.66 -21.51 17.43
CA PRO A 76 1.93 -22.06 17.90
C PRO A 76 2.03 -23.57 17.70
N ASP A 77 3.25 -24.05 17.55
CA ASP A 77 3.60 -25.42 17.20
C ASP A 77 4.64 -25.96 18.19
N ASP A 78 4.22 -26.93 19.01
CA ASP A 78 5.03 -27.49 20.09
C ASP A 78 6.25 -28.29 19.60
N ASP A 79 6.33 -28.60 18.30
CA ASP A 79 7.51 -29.22 17.69
C ASP A 79 8.70 -28.23 17.61
N TYR A 80 8.48 -26.94 17.86
CA TYR A 80 9.51 -25.90 17.83
C TYR A 80 9.92 -25.43 19.22
N PRO A 81 11.21 -25.09 19.43
CA PRO A 81 11.69 -24.66 20.74
C PRO A 81 11.16 -23.27 21.13
N THR A 82 11.16 -23.00 22.43
CA THR A 82 10.85 -21.67 22.99
C THR A 82 11.73 -20.59 22.35
N GLY A 83 11.11 -19.50 21.88
CA GLY A 83 11.79 -18.40 21.20
C GLY A 83 11.89 -18.54 19.68
N HIS A 84 11.46 -19.66 19.11
CA HIS A 84 11.32 -19.80 17.66
C HIS A 84 10.16 -18.91 17.15
N PRO A 85 10.28 -18.23 15.98
CA PRO A 85 9.21 -17.38 15.45
C PRO A 85 7.86 -18.08 15.27
N ARG A 86 7.87 -19.41 15.06
CA ARG A 86 6.67 -20.26 15.02
C ARG A 86 5.87 -20.26 16.32
N ASN A 87 6.50 -19.94 17.45
CA ASN A 87 5.88 -19.88 18.77
C ASN A 87 5.87 -18.46 19.35
N SER A 88 6.29 -17.46 18.56
CA SER A 88 6.23 -16.06 18.93
C SER A 88 4.91 -15.46 18.46
N THR A 89 3.92 -15.37 19.34
CA THR A 89 2.67 -14.71 18.99
C THR A 89 2.77 -13.20 19.16
N VAL A 90 2.03 -12.49 18.30
CA VAL A 90 1.85 -11.04 18.38
C VAL A 90 0.36 -10.75 18.31
N ARG A 91 -0.10 -9.80 19.13
CA ARG A 91 -1.46 -9.30 19.07
C ARG A 91 -1.61 -8.34 17.88
N PHE A 92 -2.53 -8.68 16.98
CA PHE A 92 -2.94 -7.84 15.85
C PHE A 92 -4.36 -7.33 16.10
N ALA A 93 -4.46 -6.04 16.45
CA ALA A 93 -5.73 -5.35 16.66
C ALA A 93 -5.85 -4.20 15.64
N VAL A 94 -6.76 -4.36 14.69
CA VAL A 94 -6.99 -3.41 13.59
C VAL A 94 -8.47 -3.34 13.23
N ARG A 95 -8.87 -2.33 12.47
CA ARG A 95 -10.21 -2.24 11.89
C ARG A 95 -10.08 -2.10 10.38
N TYR A 96 -10.85 -2.88 9.63
CA TYR A 96 -10.81 -2.91 8.17
C TYR A 96 -12.06 -2.28 7.59
N VAL A 97 -11.89 -1.44 6.58
CA VAL A 97 -12.99 -0.93 5.76
C VAL A 97 -13.02 -1.76 4.48
N SER A 98 -14.17 -2.38 4.18
CA SER A 98 -14.32 -3.13 2.93
C SER A 98 -14.26 -2.18 1.73
N ARG A 99 -13.58 -2.58 0.65
CA ARG A 99 -13.57 -1.84 -0.62
C ARG A 99 -14.97 -1.53 -1.16
N LYS A 100 -15.98 -2.32 -0.81
CA LYS A 100 -17.40 -2.07 -1.17
C LYS A 100 -17.98 -0.79 -0.56
N LEU A 101 -17.40 -0.33 0.56
CA LEU A 101 -17.81 0.89 1.24
C LEU A 101 -17.06 2.12 0.72
N ILE A 102 -16.00 1.94 -0.08
CA ILE A 102 -15.20 3.03 -0.62
C ILE A 102 -15.97 3.68 -1.79
N PRO A 103 -16.23 5.00 -1.75
CA PRO A 103 -16.93 5.71 -2.81
C PRO A 103 -16.26 5.59 -4.19
N GLN A 104 -17.03 5.76 -5.26
CA GLN A 104 -16.49 5.70 -6.62
C GLN A 104 -15.57 6.88 -6.94
N ASP A 105 -15.85 8.04 -6.35
CA ASP A 105 -15.06 9.27 -6.45
C ASP A 105 -13.91 9.32 -5.42
N SER A 106 -13.64 8.21 -4.72
CA SER A 106 -12.57 8.10 -3.74
C SER A 106 -11.21 8.45 -4.35
N PRO A 107 -10.41 9.33 -3.70
CA PRO A 107 -9.03 9.58 -4.12
C PRO A 107 -8.15 8.33 -4.00
N LEU A 108 -8.41 7.46 -3.01
CA LEU A 108 -7.70 6.20 -2.83
C LEU A 108 -8.01 5.23 -3.98
N LYS A 109 -9.28 5.13 -4.36
CA LYS A 109 -9.70 4.29 -5.50
C LYS A 109 -9.15 4.81 -6.82
N MET A 110 -9.21 6.12 -7.06
CA MET A 110 -8.62 6.77 -8.22
C MET A 110 -7.11 6.47 -8.33
N LEU A 111 -6.40 6.46 -7.20
CA LEU A 111 -4.99 6.14 -7.15
C LEU A 111 -4.71 4.68 -7.50
N PHE A 112 -5.41 3.74 -6.84
CA PHE A 112 -5.24 2.30 -7.06
C PHE A 112 -5.60 1.87 -8.50
N GLU A 113 -6.66 2.43 -9.06
CA GLU A 113 -7.17 2.08 -10.39
C GLU A 113 -6.46 2.82 -11.52
N GLY A 114 -5.71 3.88 -11.22
CA GLY A 114 -5.00 4.67 -12.23
C GLY A 114 -3.83 3.93 -12.85
N ASP A 115 -3.75 3.94 -14.19
CA ASP A 115 -2.70 3.26 -14.95
C ASP A 115 -1.32 3.90 -14.79
N GLU A 116 -1.27 5.20 -14.51
CA GLU A 116 -0.02 5.92 -14.21
C GLU A 116 0.72 5.31 -13.01
N LEU A 117 -0.01 5.00 -11.91
CA LEU A 117 0.59 4.37 -10.75
C LEU A 117 1.09 2.96 -11.07
N LEU A 118 0.27 2.15 -11.75
CA LEU A 118 0.65 0.78 -12.09
C LEU A 118 1.87 0.75 -13.02
N ALA A 119 1.93 1.64 -14.00
CA ALA A 119 3.06 1.75 -14.91
C ALA A 119 4.33 2.24 -14.19
N PHE A 120 4.20 3.21 -13.29
CA PHE A 120 5.30 3.65 -12.43
C PHE A 120 5.82 2.49 -11.54
N LEU A 121 4.95 1.76 -10.85
CA LEU A 121 5.33 0.64 -9.99
C LEU A 121 5.99 -0.51 -10.78
N ARG A 122 5.54 -0.79 -12.00
CA ARG A 122 6.19 -1.76 -12.91
C ARG A 122 7.62 -1.36 -13.26
N ASN A 123 7.90 -0.07 -13.38
CA ASN A 123 9.27 0.40 -13.57
C ASN A 123 10.14 0.15 -12.34
N LEU A 124 9.58 0.07 -11.13
CA LEU A 124 10.35 -0.30 -9.94
C LEU A 124 10.73 -1.79 -9.94
N LEU A 125 9.92 -2.63 -10.55
CA LEU A 125 10.03 -4.09 -10.54
C LEU A 125 10.02 -4.67 -11.98
N PRO A 126 11.03 -4.39 -12.82
CA PRO A 126 10.98 -4.69 -14.26
C PRO A 126 10.91 -6.18 -14.61
N ASN A 127 11.34 -7.04 -13.69
CA ASN A 127 11.41 -8.48 -13.89
C ASN A 127 10.21 -9.22 -13.26
N GLU A 128 9.27 -8.48 -12.66
CA GLU A 128 8.14 -9.02 -11.91
C GLU A 128 6.84 -8.54 -12.54
N PRO A 129 5.93 -9.43 -12.94
CA PRO A 129 4.64 -9.01 -13.44
C PRO A 129 3.79 -8.45 -12.29
N LEU A 130 3.45 -7.16 -12.37
CA LEU A 130 2.60 -6.50 -11.39
C LEU A 130 1.15 -6.35 -11.91
N TYR A 131 0.20 -6.77 -11.08
CA TYR A 131 -1.24 -6.72 -11.33
C TYR A 131 -1.98 -6.08 -10.17
N ARG A 132 -3.17 -5.53 -10.45
CA ARG A 132 -4.08 -5.04 -9.40
C ARG A 132 -4.74 -6.23 -8.72
N TYR A 133 -4.86 -6.15 -7.40
CA TYR A 133 -5.62 -7.13 -6.63
C TYR A 133 -7.11 -7.08 -7.01
N SER A 134 -7.68 -8.24 -7.35
CA SER A 134 -9.01 -8.33 -7.99
C SER A 134 -10.16 -8.63 -7.02
N ASP A 135 -9.88 -8.95 -5.76
CA ASP A 135 -10.92 -9.18 -4.75
C ASP A 135 -11.72 -7.88 -4.50
N ASP A 136 -13.04 -7.96 -4.61
CA ASP A 136 -13.97 -6.85 -4.45
C ASP A 136 -14.24 -6.49 -2.98
N ARG A 137 -13.91 -7.41 -2.06
CA ARG A 137 -13.95 -7.21 -0.60
C ARG A 137 -12.56 -6.96 -0.02
N GLY A 138 -11.52 -7.29 -0.78
CA GLY A 138 -10.13 -7.04 -0.46
C GLY A 138 -9.83 -5.58 -0.14
N SER A 139 -8.80 -5.35 0.67
CA SER A 139 -8.34 -3.99 0.94
C SER A 139 -7.68 -3.36 -0.28
N LEU A 140 -7.65 -2.03 -0.34
CA LEU A 140 -6.93 -1.24 -1.35
C LEU A 140 -5.49 -0.90 -0.94
N ASN A 141 -5.01 -1.40 0.21
CA ASN A 141 -3.68 -1.12 0.78
C ASN A 141 -2.80 -2.36 0.86
#